data_AF-A0A9N7YG28-F1
#
_entry.id   AF-A0A9N7YG28-F1
#
_cell.length_a   1.000
_cell.length_b   1.000
_cell.length_c   1.000
_cell.angle_alpha   90.00
_cell.angle_beta   90.00
_cell.angle_gamma   90.00
#
_symmetry.space_group_name_H-M   'P 1'
#
loop_
_entity.id
_entity.type
_entity.pdbx_description
1 polymer ?
#
loop_
_entity_poly.entity_id
_entity_poly.type
_entity_poly.pdbx_seq_one_letter_code
_entity_poly.pdbx_strand_id
1 'polypeptide(L)'
;MSVRAVFVISALMLPLLLLSGTSATDQPTCKMIWFLDLFDSSALINQVKIWSKNLCSGPQEKCMYELLTYSSKKLEVKHTSLITNETSTINFIFAPTAAPITPATPSFCSLVVISTSNTTIPTSNHYCLIYNLMDGSGLTQVVGAREICNAVICPSLATATCKIA
;
A
#
# COMPACT_ATOMS: atom_id res chain seq x y z
N MET A 1 72.73 -36.05 -1.55
CA MET A 1 72.01 -36.37 -0.30
C MET A 1 70.81 -35.42 -0.22
N SER A 2 69.62 -35.92 -0.52
CA SER A 2 68.37 -35.15 -0.52
C SER A 2 67.78 -35.11 0.88
N VAL A 3 67.53 -33.90 1.41
CA VAL A 3 66.78 -33.71 2.65
C VAL A 3 65.32 -33.44 2.28
N ARG A 4 64.44 -34.38 2.65
CA ARG A 4 62.99 -34.18 2.69
C ARG A 4 62.65 -33.49 4.00
N ALA A 5 61.93 -32.38 3.95
CA ALA A 5 61.20 -31.82 5.08
C ALA A 5 59.79 -31.44 4.60
N VAL A 6 58.80 -31.96 5.32
CA VAL A 6 57.35 -31.77 5.16
C VAL A 6 56.93 -30.64 6.12
N PHE A 7 55.92 -29.82 5.76
CA PHE A 7 54.71 -29.53 6.57
C PHE A 7 53.90 -28.34 5.98
N VAL A 8 52.71 -28.68 5.47
CA VAL A 8 51.35 -28.10 5.69
C VAL A 8 51.19 -26.57 5.71
N ILE A 9 50.29 -26.04 4.87
CA ILE A 9 49.14 -25.18 5.27
C ILE A 9 48.08 -25.21 4.15
N SER A 10 46.86 -25.59 4.54
CA SER A 10 45.62 -25.43 3.75
C SER A 10 45.29 -23.96 3.56
N ALA A 11 44.87 -23.56 2.37
CA ALA A 11 44.10 -22.35 2.17
C ALA A 11 43.03 -22.60 1.08
N LEU A 12 41.88 -23.10 1.54
CA LEU A 12 40.61 -22.91 0.84
C LEU A 12 40.38 -21.40 0.75
N MET A 13 40.43 -20.83 -0.45
CA MET A 13 39.86 -19.52 -0.72
C MET A 13 38.91 -19.67 -1.89
N LEU A 14 37.66 -20.01 -1.55
CA LEU A 14 36.51 -19.88 -2.42
C LEU A 14 36.06 -18.41 -2.31
N PRO A 15 36.21 -17.56 -3.34
CA PRO A 15 35.62 -16.24 -3.28
C PRO A 15 34.11 -16.39 -3.43
N LEU A 16 33.40 -16.01 -2.36
CA LEU A 16 31.95 -15.86 -2.29
C LEU A 16 31.40 -15.21 -3.56
N LEU A 17 30.47 -15.92 -4.21
CA LEU A 17 29.35 -15.33 -4.92
C LEU A 17 28.57 -14.44 -3.93
N LEU A 18 28.84 -13.15 -3.94
CA LEU A 18 27.83 -12.18 -3.52
C LEU A 18 27.18 -11.66 -4.79
N LEU A 19 25.97 -12.17 -5.01
CA LEU A 19 25.04 -11.64 -5.98
C LEU A 19 24.92 -10.14 -5.73
N SER A 20 25.33 -9.34 -6.72
CA SER A 20 24.84 -7.99 -6.89
C SER A 20 23.34 -8.10 -7.18
N GLY A 21 22.54 -8.24 -6.13
CA GLY A 21 21.11 -8.02 -6.21
C GLY A 21 20.93 -6.56 -6.60
N THR A 22 20.81 -6.29 -7.89
CA THR A 22 20.27 -5.03 -8.38
C THR A 22 18.82 -5.01 -7.93
N SER A 23 18.56 -4.54 -6.71
CA SER A 23 17.23 -4.03 -6.41
C SER A 23 17.07 -2.81 -7.30
N ALA A 24 16.43 -3.00 -8.44
CA ALA A 24 15.70 -1.90 -9.06
C ALA A 24 14.98 -1.22 -7.91
N THR A 25 15.20 0.08 -7.75
CA THR A 25 14.55 0.85 -6.69
C THR A 25 13.07 0.86 -7.03
N ASP A 26 12.35 -0.18 -6.58
CA ASP A 26 10.91 -0.22 -6.66
C ASP A 26 10.42 1.01 -5.91
N GLN A 27 9.63 1.83 -6.60
CA GLN A 27 9.01 2.99 -5.97
C GLN A 27 8.37 2.53 -4.66
N PRO A 28 8.47 3.33 -3.58
CA PRO A 28 7.86 2.97 -2.31
C PRO A 28 6.37 2.70 -2.58
N THR A 29 5.99 1.44 -2.40
CA THR A 29 4.67 0.95 -2.74
C THR A 29 4.05 0.35 -1.48
N CYS A 30 2.84 0.77 -1.15
CA CYS A 30 2.01 0.10 -0.16
C CYS A 30 0.83 -0.54 -0.85
N LYS A 31 0.71 -1.86 -0.72
CA LYS A 31 -0.42 -2.63 -1.21
C LYS A 31 -1.26 -3.16 -0.05
N MET A 32 -2.56 -2.95 -0.13
CA MET A 32 -3.56 -3.45 0.81
C MET A 32 -4.65 -4.19 0.03
N ILE A 33 -5.21 -5.24 0.61
CA ILE A 33 -6.38 -5.93 0.06
C ILE A 33 -7.50 -5.83 1.09
N TRP A 34 -8.67 -5.36 0.66
CA TRP A 34 -9.88 -5.33 1.48
C TRP A 34 -10.91 -6.32 0.95
N PHE A 35 -11.58 -7.02 1.84
CA PHE A 35 -12.79 -7.78 1.55
C PHE A 35 -13.96 -7.09 2.22
N LEU A 36 -15.04 -6.87 1.47
CA LEU A 36 -16.29 -6.29 1.95
C LEU A 36 -17.45 -7.17 1.49
N ASP A 37 -18.47 -7.36 2.32
CA ASP A 37 -19.67 -8.14 1.92
C ASP A 37 -20.54 -7.36 0.93
N LEU A 38 -20.48 -6.03 1.00
CA LEU A 38 -21.11 -5.09 0.08
C LEU A 38 -20.15 -3.93 -0.14
N PHE A 39 -19.98 -3.54 -1.40
CA PHE A 39 -19.15 -2.40 -1.77
C PHE A 39 -19.89 -1.48 -2.71
N ASP A 40 -19.96 -0.20 -2.33
CA ASP A 40 -20.37 0.90 -3.18
C ASP A 40 -19.21 1.89 -3.30
N SER A 41 -18.72 2.07 -4.53
CA SER A 41 -17.63 3.01 -4.82
C SER A 41 -18.04 4.47 -4.61
N SER A 42 -19.34 4.77 -4.54
CA SER A 42 -19.85 6.12 -4.30
C SER A 42 -19.37 6.68 -2.95
N ALA A 43 -19.32 5.84 -1.91
CA ALA A 43 -18.84 6.23 -0.57
C ALA A 43 -17.40 6.73 -0.62
N LEU A 44 -16.53 6.01 -1.32
CA LEU A 44 -15.13 6.35 -1.48
C LEU A 44 -14.94 7.61 -2.34
N ILE A 45 -15.66 7.72 -3.46
CA ILE A 45 -15.63 8.90 -4.34
C ILE A 45 -16.10 10.15 -3.58
N ASN A 46 -17.17 10.03 -2.78
CA ASN A 46 -17.67 11.12 -1.97
C ASN A 46 -16.66 11.52 -0.91
N GLN A 47 -15.98 10.55 -0.27
CA GLN A 47 -14.95 10.84 0.71
C GLN A 47 -13.77 11.62 0.12
N VAL A 48 -13.29 11.22 -1.06
CA VAL A 48 -12.25 11.95 -1.80
C VAL A 48 -12.68 13.39 -2.06
N LYS A 49 -13.92 13.61 -2.51
CA LYS A 49 -14.45 14.96 -2.76
C LYS A 49 -14.51 15.80 -1.50
N ILE A 50 -14.94 15.23 -0.37
CA ILE A 50 -14.98 15.94 0.93
C ILE A 50 -13.56 16.38 1.32
N TRP A 51 -12.57 15.52 1.17
CA TRP A 51 -11.20 15.83 1.57
C TRP A 51 -10.40 16.63 0.53
N SER A 52 -10.90 16.80 -0.69
CA SER A 52 -10.24 17.58 -1.75
C SER A 52 -9.99 19.04 -1.41
N LYS A 53 -10.83 19.62 -0.53
CA LYS A 53 -10.76 21.04 -0.13
C LYS A 53 -10.24 21.23 1.29
N ASN A 54 -10.05 20.14 2.03
CA ASN A 54 -9.55 20.22 3.38
C ASN A 54 -8.07 20.58 3.35
N LEU A 55 -7.64 21.34 4.36
CA LEU A 55 -6.23 21.58 4.64
C LEU A 55 -5.89 20.89 5.94
N CYS A 56 -4.86 20.05 5.93
CA CYS A 56 -4.39 19.37 7.12
C CYS A 56 -2.87 19.37 7.16
N SER A 57 -2.34 19.73 8.33
CA SER A 57 -0.90 19.80 8.60
C SER A 57 -0.48 18.75 9.65
N GLY A 58 -1.36 17.80 9.95
CA GLY A 58 -1.15 16.74 10.93
C GLY A 58 -0.77 15.41 10.27
N PRO A 59 -0.23 14.45 11.05
CA PRO A 59 0.29 13.18 10.54
C PRO A 59 -0.78 12.26 9.95
N GLN A 60 -2.06 12.57 10.16
CA GLN A 60 -3.15 11.77 9.61
C GLN A 60 -3.44 12.08 8.14
N GLU A 61 -3.00 13.20 7.56
CA GLU A 61 -3.16 13.48 6.12
C GLU A 61 -4.58 13.23 5.54
N LYS A 62 -5.63 13.53 6.32
CA LYS A 62 -7.05 13.42 5.93
C LYS A 62 -7.52 14.61 5.08
N CYS A 63 -6.77 14.96 4.05
CA CYS A 63 -6.99 16.15 3.23
C CYS A 63 -6.28 16.08 1.87
N MET A 64 -6.46 17.08 1.00
CA MET A 64 -5.72 17.23 -0.26
C MET A 64 -5.75 16.00 -1.18
N TYR A 65 -6.88 15.27 -1.16
CA TYR A 65 -7.14 14.18 -2.08
C TYR A 65 -7.84 14.69 -3.35
N GLU A 66 -7.32 14.32 -4.50
CA GLU A 66 -7.80 14.73 -5.82
C GLU A 66 -8.25 13.50 -6.60
N LEU A 67 -9.47 13.54 -7.12
CA LEU A 67 -10.00 12.49 -7.99
C LEU A 67 -9.36 12.62 -9.38
N LEU A 68 -8.56 11.64 -9.80
CA LEU A 68 -7.96 11.62 -11.14
C LEU A 68 -8.88 10.93 -12.15
N THR A 69 -9.19 9.65 -11.93
CA THR A 69 -10.07 8.86 -12.80
C THR A 69 -10.92 7.88 -12.00
N TYR A 70 -12.11 7.52 -12.50
CA TYR A 70 -12.93 6.46 -11.90
C TYR A 70 -13.78 5.74 -12.94
N SER A 71 -14.12 4.49 -12.66
CA SER A 71 -15.00 3.63 -13.45
C SER A 71 -15.61 2.53 -12.55
N SER A 72 -16.37 1.62 -13.13
CA SER A 72 -16.89 0.43 -12.42
C SER A 72 -15.80 -0.54 -11.95
N LYS A 73 -14.55 -0.42 -12.43
CA LYS A 73 -13.45 -1.35 -12.12
C LYS A 73 -12.28 -0.72 -11.36
N LYS A 74 -12.17 0.61 -11.35
CA LYS A 74 -11.04 1.30 -10.74
C LYS A 74 -11.40 2.70 -10.29
N LEU A 75 -10.65 3.18 -9.32
CA LEU A 75 -10.60 4.57 -8.87
C LEU A 75 -9.14 4.97 -8.65
N GLU A 76 -8.76 6.10 -9.20
CA GLU A 76 -7.42 6.67 -9.09
C GLU A 76 -7.51 8.02 -8.39
N VAL A 77 -6.75 8.15 -7.30
CA VAL A 77 -6.75 9.32 -6.42
C VAL A 77 -5.32 9.80 -6.29
N LYS A 78 -5.11 11.10 -6.32
CA LYS A 78 -3.84 11.73 -5.97
C LYS A 78 -3.96 12.35 -4.59
N HIS A 79 -2.94 12.20 -3.76
CA HIS A 79 -2.79 12.92 -2.50
C HIS A 79 -1.60 13.89 -2.63
N THR A 80 -1.71 15.09 -2.06
CA THR A 80 -0.61 16.06 -2.00
C THR A 80 -0.35 16.47 -0.55
N SER A 81 0.82 16.14 -0.02
CA SER A 81 1.18 16.55 1.35
C SER A 81 1.41 18.05 1.41
N LEU A 82 0.73 18.76 2.31
CA LEU A 82 0.93 20.21 2.48
C LEU A 82 2.24 20.56 3.18
N ILE A 83 2.87 19.60 3.86
CA ILE A 83 4.12 19.82 4.58
C ILE A 83 5.30 19.72 3.61
N THR A 84 5.28 18.72 2.72
CA THR A 84 6.43 18.38 1.87
C THR A 84 6.19 18.65 0.39
N ASN A 85 4.96 18.97 -0.02
CA ASN A 85 4.50 19.05 -1.42
C ASN A 85 4.72 17.76 -2.23
N GLU A 86 4.99 16.65 -1.53
CA GLU A 86 5.08 15.33 -2.16
C GLU A 86 3.71 14.87 -2.64
N THR A 87 3.67 14.19 -3.79
CA THR A 87 2.43 13.66 -4.33
C THR A 87 2.46 12.14 -4.35
N SER A 88 1.40 11.52 -3.86
CA SER A 88 1.22 10.07 -3.94
C SER A 88 0.01 9.75 -4.80
N THR A 89 0.09 8.69 -5.61
CA THR A 89 -1.06 8.14 -6.33
C THR A 89 -1.58 6.93 -5.59
N ILE A 90 -2.90 6.81 -5.48
CA ILE A 90 -3.62 5.71 -4.82
C ILE A 90 -4.57 5.10 -5.85
N ASN A 91 -4.31 3.86 -6.21
CA ASN A 91 -5.07 3.08 -7.18
C ASN A 91 -5.92 2.04 -6.44
N PHE A 92 -7.23 2.21 -6.50
CA PHE A 92 -8.20 1.21 -6.07
C PHE A 92 -8.65 0.39 -7.28
N ILE A 93 -8.53 -0.92 -7.18
CA ILE A 93 -8.97 -1.88 -8.21
C ILE A 93 -10.11 -2.68 -7.59
N PHE A 94 -11.28 -2.60 -8.22
CA PHE A 94 -12.51 -3.26 -7.76
C PHE A 94 -12.64 -4.62 -8.45
N ALA A 95 -12.59 -5.68 -7.66
CA ALA A 95 -12.79 -7.05 -8.12
C ALA A 95 -14.11 -7.58 -7.51
N PRO A 96 -15.19 -7.70 -8.30
CA PRO A 96 -16.37 -8.42 -7.83
C PRO A 96 -15.98 -9.89 -7.63
N THR A 97 -16.19 -10.40 -6.42
CA THR A 97 -15.99 -11.83 -6.12
C THR A 97 -17.28 -12.57 -6.48
N ALA A 98 -17.43 -12.84 -7.78
CA ALA A 98 -18.55 -13.53 -8.44
C ALA A 98 -19.94 -12.84 -8.37
N ALA A 99 -20.76 -13.11 -9.38
CA ALA A 99 -22.17 -12.69 -9.38
C ALA A 99 -22.94 -13.43 -8.26
N PRO A 100 -23.95 -12.79 -7.63
CA PRO A 100 -24.74 -13.43 -6.59
C PRO A 100 -25.36 -14.72 -7.12
N ILE A 101 -25.02 -15.83 -6.48
CA ILE A 101 -25.48 -17.17 -6.88
C ILE A 101 -26.97 -17.34 -6.56
N THR A 102 -27.46 -16.61 -5.54
CA THR A 102 -28.88 -16.48 -5.17
C THR A 102 -29.12 -15.10 -4.53
N PRO A 103 -30.38 -14.64 -4.38
CA PRO A 103 -30.71 -13.39 -3.67
C PRO A 103 -30.25 -13.33 -2.21
N ALA A 104 -29.89 -14.48 -1.61
CA ALA A 104 -29.47 -14.62 -0.22
C ALA A 104 -27.94 -14.74 -0.05
N THR A 105 -27.16 -14.79 -1.14
CA THR A 105 -25.70 -14.88 -1.06
C THR A 105 -25.10 -13.48 -1.15
N PRO A 106 -24.36 -13.00 -0.13
CA PRO A 106 -23.73 -11.69 -0.19
C PRO A 106 -22.74 -11.64 -1.36
N SER A 107 -22.81 -10.57 -2.15
CA SER A 107 -21.87 -10.30 -3.23
C SER A 107 -20.60 -9.73 -2.65
N PHE A 108 -19.65 -10.59 -2.31
CA PHE A 108 -18.37 -10.12 -1.80
C PHE A 108 -17.68 -9.23 -2.85
N CYS A 109 -17.00 -8.19 -2.40
CA CYS A 109 -16.10 -7.40 -3.22
C CYS A 109 -14.71 -7.42 -2.61
N SER A 110 -13.70 -7.70 -3.44
CA SER A 110 -12.31 -7.47 -3.08
C SER A 110 -11.85 -6.14 -3.67
N LEU A 111 -11.22 -5.31 -2.86
CA LEU A 111 -10.50 -4.13 -3.29
C LEU A 111 -9.02 -4.38 -3.16
N VAL A 112 -8.28 -4.24 -4.25
CA VAL A 112 -6.82 -4.13 -4.20
C VAL A 112 -6.49 -2.66 -4.26
N VAL A 113 -5.84 -2.15 -3.22
CA VAL A 113 -5.44 -0.75 -3.12
C VAL A 113 -3.94 -0.66 -3.13
N ILE A 114 -3.39 0.16 -4.03
CA ILE A 114 -1.95 0.34 -4.21
C ILE A 114 -1.66 1.84 -4.14
N SER A 115 -0.81 2.25 -3.21
CA SER A 115 -0.30 3.61 -3.16
C SER A 115 1.18 3.65 -3.52
N THR A 116 1.55 4.58 -4.39
CA THR A 116 2.92 4.85 -4.84
C THR A 116 3.25 6.33 -4.66
N SER A 117 4.52 6.64 -4.42
CA SER A 117 5.02 8.03 -4.38
C SER A 117 5.73 8.42 -5.68
N ASN A 118 5.72 9.72 -6.00
CA ASN A 118 6.58 10.30 -7.02
C ASN A 118 8.05 10.45 -6.56
N THR A 119 8.35 10.25 -5.28
CA THR A 119 9.71 10.28 -4.71
C THR A 119 10.17 8.89 -4.28
N THR A 120 11.49 8.69 -4.24
CA THR A 120 12.09 7.41 -3.82
C THR A 120 12.02 7.19 -2.30
N ILE A 121 12.00 8.28 -1.52
CA ILE A 121 11.92 8.27 -0.06
C ILE A 121 10.66 9.04 0.31
N PRO A 122 9.55 8.35 0.60
CA PRO A 122 8.28 9.01 0.83
C PRO A 122 8.23 9.53 2.25
N THR A 123 7.69 10.73 2.41
CA THR A 123 7.47 11.37 3.71
C THR A 123 6.08 11.05 4.26
N SER A 124 5.09 10.94 3.37
CA SER A 124 3.75 10.47 3.71
C SER A 124 3.75 8.97 4.03
N ASN A 125 2.98 8.59 5.06
CA ASN A 125 2.78 7.18 5.36
C ASN A 125 1.69 6.61 4.43
N HIS A 126 2.11 5.86 3.41
CA HIS A 126 1.19 5.29 2.40
C HIS A 126 0.13 4.35 2.96
N TYR A 127 0.44 3.62 4.04
CA TYR A 127 -0.56 2.82 4.74
C TYR A 127 -1.67 3.73 5.28
N CYS A 128 -1.29 4.83 5.92
CA CYS A 128 -2.24 5.78 6.46
C CYS A 128 -3.04 6.49 5.37
N LEU A 129 -2.41 6.87 4.24
CA LEU A 129 -3.13 7.46 3.12
C LEU A 129 -4.28 6.57 2.63
N ILE A 130 -4.03 5.25 2.52
CA ILE A 130 -5.05 4.28 2.13
C ILE A 130 -6.07 4.07 3.26
N TYR A 131 -5.60 3.77 4.46
CA TYR A 131 -6.46 3.42 5.60
C TYR A 131 -7.42 4.57 5.94
N ASN A 132 -6.95 5.81 5.92
CA ASN A 132 -7.79 6.97 6.19
C ASN A 132 -8.91 7.12 5.16
N LEU A 133 -8.67 6.90 3.87
CA LEU A 133 -9.75 6.93 2.87
C LEU A 133 -10.77 5.83 3.10
N MET A 134 -10.32 4.62 3.44
CA MET A 134 -11.20 3.49 3.77
C MET A 134 -12.03 3.79 5.02
N ASP A 135 -11.41 4.36 6.05
CA ASP A 135 -12.06 4.67 7.33
C ASP A 135 -13.02 5.86 7.21
N GLY A 136 -12.58 6.94 6.59
CA GLY A 136 -13.39 8.14 6.36
C GLY A 136 -14.63 7.84 5.51
N SER A 137 -14.53 6.92 4.55
CA SER A 137 -15.68 6.47 3.75
C SER A 137 -16.60 5.48 4.47
N GLY A 138 -16.27 5.09 5.71
CA GLY A 138 -17.03 4.11 6.50
C GLY A 138 -16.83 2.66 6.07
N LEU A 139 -15.98 2.38 5.07
CA LEU A 139 -15.76 1.04 4.53
C LEU A 139 -15.00 0.12 5.49
N THR A 140 -14.37 0.68 6.53
CA THR A 140 -13.77 -0.11 7.63
C THR A 140 -14.80 -0.73 8.56
N GLN A 141 -16.03 -0.21 8.57
CA GLN A 141 -17.09 -0.54 9.53
C GLN A 141 -18.24 -1.35 8.90
N VAL A 142 -18.22 -1.57 7.59
CA VAL A 142 -19.24 -2.38 6.92
C VAL A 142 -19.11 -3.85 7.31
N VAL A 143 -20.22 -4.58 7.22
CA VAL A 143 -20.25 -6.02 7.51
C VAL A 143 -19.26 -6.75 6.60
N GLY A 144 -18.49 -7.66 7.19
CA GLY A 144 -17.47 -8.44 6.49
C GLY A 144 -16.19 -7.69 6.13
N ALA A 145 -16.05 -6.42 6.54
CA ALA A 145 -14.83 -5.65 6.30
C ALA A 145 -13.60 -6.33 6.90
N ARG A 146 -12.68 -6.78 6.04
CA ARG A 146 -11.39 -7.35 6.43
C ARG A 146 -10.25 -6.77 5.64
N GLU A 147 -9.27 -6.26 6.36
CA GLU A 147 -8.00 -5.78 5.81
C GLU A 147 -6.98 -6.92 5.77
N ILE A 148 -6.33 -7.12 4.63
CA ILE A 148 -5.13 -7.94 4.47
C ILE A 148 -3.98 -7.03 4.10
N CYS A 149 -3.07 -6.85 5.05
CA CYS A 149 -1.88 -6.02 4.92
C CYS A 149 -0.77 -6.61 5.80
N ASN A 150 0.50 -6.47 5.38
CA ASN A 150 1.67 -6.77 6.19
C ASN A 150 2.86 -5.92 5.75
N ALA A 151 3.94 -5.92 6.53
CA ALA A 151 5.12 -5.11 6.26
C ALA A 151 5.88 -5.48 4.97
N VAL A 152 5.64 -6.68 4.41
CA VAL A 152 6.27 -7.09 3.14
C VAL A 152 5.59 -6.41 1.96
N ILE A 153 4.25 -6.38 1.93
CA ILE A 153 3.48 -5.77 0.84
C ILE A 153 3.19 -4.28 1.07
N CYS A 154 3.37 -3.80 2.29
CA CYS A 154 3.25 -2.41 2.68
C CYS A 154 4.22 -2.08 3.82
N PRO A 155 5.48 -1.73 3.51
CA PRO A 155 6.49 -1.43 4.53
C PRO A 155 6.08 -0.30 5.49
N SER A 156 5.33 0.69 5.02
CA SER A 156 4.84 1.81 5.84
C SER A 156 3.87 1.41 6.94
N LEU A 157 3.33 0.18 6.94
CA LEU A 157 2.51 -0.35 8.02
C LEU A 157 3.27 -0.34 9.36
N ALA A 158 4.57 -0.64 9.34
CA ALA A 158 5.37 -0.77 10.56
C ALA A 158 5.53 0.54 11.36
N THR A 159 5.36 1.69 10.69
CA THR A 159 5.49 3.03 11.28
C THR A 159 4.18 3.81 11.28
N ALA A 160 3.06 3.14 10.98
CA ALA A 160 1.75 3.77 10.86
C ALA A 160 1.17 4.19 12.22
N THR A 161 0.67 5.43 12.30
CA THR A 161 0.04 5.99 13.52
C THR A 161 -1.43 6.39 13.32
N CYS A 162 -1.97 6.27 12.11
CA CYS A 162 -3.35 6.64 11.76
C CYS A 162 -4.44 5.77 12.40
N LYS A 163 -4.11 4.57 12.90
CA LYS A 163 -5.04 3.72 13.65
C LYS A 163 -5.15 4.10 15.13
N ILE A 164 -4.31 5.01 15.60
CA ILE A 164 -4.28 5.41 17.01
C ILE A 164 -5.30 6.55 17.17
N ALA A 165 -6.43 6.22 17.79
CA ALA A 165 -7.42 7.18 18.29
C ALA A 165 -6.98 7.73 19.65
#